data_AF-A0AAN6XYQ7-F1
#
_entry.id   AF-A0AAN6XYQ7-F1
#
_cell.length_a   1.000
_cell.length_b   1.000
_cell.length_c   1.000
_cell.angle_alpha   90.00
_cell.angle_beta   90.00
_cell.angle_gamma   90.00
#
_symmetry.space_group_name_H-M   'P 1'
#
loop_
_entity.id
_entity.type
_entity.pdbx_description
1 polymer ?
#
loop_
_entity_poly.entity_id
_entity_poly.type
_entity_poly.pdbx_seq_one_letter_code
_entity_poly.pdbx_strand_id
1 'polypeptide(L)'
;LNLIPTTSNKFDESPIKVLERELNLPSDNSYIRHLRSYFCPAYYYIKKEKRIKGEKFEPRARKGRLIGYGDLHGRIYWIWDPELKKVIRATAVRFNEEDEDNESAEEK
;
A
#
# COMPACT_ATOMS: atom_id res chain seq x y z
N LEU A 1 3.55 -0.90 20.72
CA LEU A 1 4.65 -1.83 20.39
C LEU A 1 4.00 -3.17 20.04
N ASN A 2 4.39 -3.78 18.92
CA ASN A 2 3.84 -5.08 18.48
C ASN A 2 4.59 -6.22 19.18
N LEU A 3 4.32 -6.43 20.46
CA LEU A 3 4.98 -7.44 21.28
C LEU A 3 4.04 -8.63 21.52
N ILE A 4 4.60 -9.84 21.51
CA ILE A 4 3.92 -11.04 22.01
C ILE A 4 3.66 -10.85 23.51
N PRO A 5 2.60 -11.43 24.10
CA PRO A 5 2.43 -11.50 25.55
C PRO A 5 3.74 -11.84 26.26
N THR A 6 4.13 -10.98 27.21
CA THR A 6 5.45 -10.90 27.83
C THR A 6 5.87 -12.18 28.56
N THR A 7 4.93 -13.00 29.01
CA THR A 7 5.22 -14.27 29.69
C THR A 7 5.83 -15.32 28.76
N SER A 8 5.48 -15.33 27.48
CA SER A 8 6.04 -16.25 26.47
C SER A 8 7.18 -15.62 25.66
N ASN A 9 7.33 -14.30 25.71
CA ASN A 9 8.28 -13.54 24.89
C ASN A 9 9.65 -13.39 25.55
N LYS A 10 10.43 -14.48 25.63
CA LYS A 10 11.77 -14.48 26.25
C LYS A 10 12.78 -13.55 25.56
N PHE A 11 12.56 -13.23 24.28
CA PHE A 11 13.49 -12.47 23.43
C PHE A 11 13.01 -11.05 23.09
N ASP A 12 11.88 -10.63 23.67
CA ASP A 12 11.23 -9.34 23.39
C ASP A 12 11.01 -9.06 21.88
N GLU A 13 10.69 -10.12 21.14
CA GLU A 13 10.53 -10.05 19.68
C GLU A 13 9.09 -9.79 19.27
N SER A 14 8.91 -9.21 18.09
CA SER A 14 7.59 -9.08 17.49
C SER A 14 7.10 -10.44 16.98
N PRO A 15 5.77 -10.69 16.97
CA PRO A 15 5.21 -11.91 16.39
C PRO A 15 5.69 -12.17 14.95
N ILE A 16 5.85 -11.10 14.16
CA ILE A 16 6.32 -11.19 12.77
C ILE A 16 7.77 -11.66 12.71
N LYS A 17 8.64 -11.19 13.60
CA LYS A 17 10.04 -11.60 13.63
C LYS A 17 10.20 -13.08 14.00
N VAL A 18 9.33 -13.60 14.88
CA VAL A 18 9.27 -15.04 15.17
C VAL A 18 8.85 -15.82 13.93
N LEU A 19 7.80 -15.37 13.23
CA LEU A 19 7.35 -15.99 11.98
C LEU A 19 8.42 -15.95 10.88
N GLU A 20 9.13 -14.83 10.72
CA GLU A 20 10.23 -14.70 9.76
C GLU A 20 11.35 -15.68 10.03
N ARG A 21 11.72 -15.88 11.32
CA ARG A 21 12.70 -16.89 11.72
C ARG A 21 12.24 -18.29 11.34
N GLU A 22 11.02 -18.67 11.69
CA GLU A 22 10.48 -20.01 11.42
C GLU A 22 10.39 -20.29 9.92
N LEU A 23 10.06 -19.28 9.12
CA LEU A 23 9.97 -19.39 7.66
C LEU A 23 11.30 -19.17 6.93
N ASN A 24 12.41 -18.94 7.65
CA ASN A 24 13.72 -18.58 7.08
C ASN A 24 13.65 -17.39 6.10
N LEU A 25 12.80 -16.40 6.41
CA LEU A 25 12.70 -15.16 5.65
C LEU A 25 13.80 -14.18 6.07
N PRO A 26 14.28 -13.31 5.16
CA PRO A 26 15.22 -12.26 5.52
C PRO A 26 14.58 -11.32 6.55
N SER A 27 15.13 -11.30 7.78
CA SER A 27 14.60 -10.51 8.88
C SER A 27 15.05 -9.05 8.75
N ASP A 28 14.22 -8.22 8.14
CA ASP A 28 14.30 -6.78 8.32
C ASP A 28 13.20 -6.38 9.31
N ASN A 29 13.41 -5.35 10.13
CA ASN A 29 12.42 -4.95 11.14
C ASN A 29 11.09 -4.57 10.46
N SER A 30 10.16 -5.52 10.38
CA SER A 30 8.91 -5.41 9.64
C SER A 30 7.89 -4.62 10.46
N TYR A 31 7.94 -3.30 10.30
CA TYR A 31 6.99 -2.38 10.92
C TYR A 31 5.63 -2.44 10.21
N ILE A 32 4.55 -2.72 10.96
CA ILE A 32 3.17 -2.79 10.44
C ILE A 32 2.64 -1.43 9.93
N ARG A 33 3.36 -0.33 10.16
CA ARG A 33 2.95 1.05 9.78
C ARG A 33 2.71 1.26 8.28
N HIS A 34 3.20 0.36 7.44
CA HIS A 34 2.99 0.41 5.99
C HIS A 34 1.66 -0.22 5.55
N LEU A 35 1.00 -0.98 6.44
CA LEU A 35 -0.33 -1.50 6.16
C LEU A 35 -1.35 -0.36 6.11
N ARG A 36 -2.31 -0.53 5.20
CA ARG A 36 -3.33 0.44 4.81
C ARG A 36 -4.64 -0.32 4.60
N SER A 37 -5.76 0.40 4.68
CA SER A 37 -7.08 -0.18 4.48
C SER A 37 -7.21 -0.77 3.07
N TYR A 38 -7.74 -1.98 2.97
CA TYR A 38 -8.01 -2.62 1.68
C TYR A 38 -8.99 -1.77 0.87
N PHE A 39 -8.75 -1.67 -0.43
CA PHE A 39 -9.59 -0.93 -1.39
C PHE A 39 -9.71 0.58 -1.17
N CYS A 40 -8.89 1.15 -0.29
CA CYS A 40 -8.79 2.59 -0.05
C CYS A 40 -8.42 3.38 -1.33
N PRO A 41 -8.97 4.60 -1.50
CA PRO A 41 -8.53 5.55 -2.52
C PRO A 41 -7.02 5.82 -2.45
N ALA A 42 -6.33 5.53 -3.55
CA ALA A 42 -4.89 5.63 -3.66
C ALA A 42 -4.50 6.44 -4.90
N TYR A 43 -3.71 7.49 -4.70
CA TYR A 43 -3.17 8.33 -5.76
C TYR A 43 -1.73 7.94 -6.06
N TYR A 44 -1.49 7.34 -7.24
CA TYR A 44 -0.15 6.92 -7.64
C TYR A 44 0.49 7.87 -8.65
N TYR A 45 1.80 8.01 -8.56
CA TYR A 45 2.57 8.91 -9.42
C TYR A 45 2.77 8.33 -10.83
N ILE A 46 2.47 9.12 -11.87
CA ILE A 46 2.74 8.76 -13.26
C ILE A 46 4.22 9.00 -13.59
N LYS A 47 4.93 8.02 -14.16
CA LYS A 47 6.33 8.20 -14.56
C LYS A 47 6.45 9.26 -15.67
N LYS A 48 7.54 10.03 -15.65
CA LYS A 48 7.82 11.11 -16.63
C LYS A 48 7.78 10.63 -18.08
N GLU A 49 8.19 9.39 -18.35
CA GLU A 49 8.18 8.78 -19.69
C GLU A 49 6.78 8.64 -20.30
N LYS A 50 5.75 8.49 -19.44
CA LYS A 50 4.36 8.34 -19.87
C LYS A 50 3.63 9.68 -19.97
N ARG A 51 4.31 10.79 -19.67
CA ARG A 51 3.75 12.14 -19.75
C ARG A 51 4.09 12.77 -21.09
N ILE A 52 3.16 13.54 -21.63
CA ILE A 52 3.38 14.31 -22.84
C ILE A 52 4.36 15.45 -22.51
N LYS A 53 5.47 15.53 -23.25
CA LYS A 53 6.47 16.59 -23.05
C LYS A 53 5.90 17.91 -23.58
N GLY A 54 5.53 18.82 -22.68
CA GLY A 54 5.03 20.15 -23.02
C GLY A 54 3.90 20.59 -22.10
N GLU A 55 3.15 19.64 -21.55
CA GLU A 55 2.01 19.92 -20.70
C GLU A 55 2.42 20.01 -19.23
N LYS A 56 2.65 21.24 -18.76
CA LYS A 56 3.04 21.49 -17.35
C LYS A 56 1.86 21.40 -16.38
N PHE A 57 0.64 21.58 -16.88
CA PHE A 57 -0.60 21.65 -16.09
C PHE A 57 -1.31 20.30 -15.93
N GLU A 58 -0.90 19.25 -16.66
CA GLU A 58 -1.52 17.94 -16.52
C GLU A 58 -1.34 17.33 -15.12
N PRO A 59 -2.35 16.59 -14.63
CA PRO A 59 -2.26 15.91 -13.35
C PRO A 59 -1.11 14.90 -13.34
N ARG A 60 -0.26 15.00 -12.31
CA ARG A 60 0.95 14.18 -12.17
C ARG A 60 0.69 12.84 -11.49
N ALA A 61 -0.50 12.64 -10.94
CA ALA A 61 -0.95 11.44 -10.25
C ALA A 61 -2.33 11.04 -10.76
N ARG A 62 -2.67 9.76 -10.65
CA ARG A 62 -4.00 9.23 -10.99
C ARG A 62 -4.62 8.52 -9.80
N LYS A 63 -5.95 8.64 -9.68
CA LYS A 63 -6.75 7.95 -8.65
C LYS A 63 -6.83 6.47 -9.03
N GLY A 64 -6.66 5.61 -8.05
CA GLY A 64 -6.84 4.17 -8.13
C GLY A 64 -7.27 3.63 -6.77
N ARG A 65 -7.34 2.31 -6.65
CA ARG A 65 -7.72 1.63 -5.39
C ARG A 65 -6.64 0.64 -4.98
N LEU A 66 -6.29 0.62 -3.69
CA LEU A 66 -5.30 -0.32 -3.18
C LEU A 66 -5.83 -1.77 -3.21
N ILE A 67 -5.17 -2.66 -3.94
CA ILE A 67 -5.49 -4.10 -3.91
C ILE A 67 -4.59 -4.84 -2.92
N GLY A 68 -3.31 -4.48 -2.85
CA GLY A 68 -2.38 -5.20 -1.99
C GLY A 68 -0.93 -4.75 -2.12
N TYR A 69 -0.04 -5.61 -1.63
CA TYR A 69 1.39 -5.32 -1.48
C TYR A 69 2.20 -6.25 -2.37
N GLY A 70 3.13 -5.68 -3.13
CA GLY A 70 4.08 -6.44 -3.94
C GLY A 70 5.39 -6.78 -3.23
N ASP A 71 5.53 -6.36 -1.96
CA ASP A 71 6.70 -6.57 -1.12
C ASP A 71 6.25 -6.63 0.35
N LEU A 72 6.91 -7.46 1.16
CA LEU A 72 6.69 -7.62 2.60
C LEU A 72 6.92 -6.32 3.39
N HIS A 73 7.72 -5.41 2.83
CA HIS A 73 8.14 -4.18 3.49
C HIS A 73 7.27 -2.96 3.14
N GLY A 74 6.20 -3.15 2.35
CA GLY A 74 5.30 -2.06 1.98
C GLY A 74 5.93 -0.97 1.12
N ARG A 75 6.99 -1.29 0.37
CA ARG A 75 7.62 -0.36 -0.58
C ARG A 75 6.90 -0.33 -1.92
N ILE A 76 6.17 -1.41 -2.23
CA ILE A 76 5.56 -1.66 -3.52
C ILE A 76 4.11 -2.04 -3.31
N TYR A 77 3.22 -1.34 -4.00
CA TYR A 77 1.79 -1.50 -3.93
C TYR A 77 1.24 -1.97 -5.27
N TRP A 78 0.19 -2.78 -5.21
CA TRP A 78 -0.65 -3.13 -6.35
C TRP A 78 -1.91 -2.29 -6.29
N ILE A 79 -2.10 -1.47 -7.32
CA ILE A 79 -3.18 -0.50 -7.40
C ILE A 79 -4.04 -0.82 -8.60
N TRP A 80 -5.34 -0.91 -8.39
CA TRP A 80 -6.32 -0.95 -9.46
C TRP A 80 -6.54 0.45 -10.01
N ASP A 81 -6.29 0.64 -11.30
CA ASP A 81 -6.68 1.85 -12.01
C ASP A 81 -8.01 1.59 -12.74
N PRO A 82 -9.12 2.25 -12.34
CA PRO A 82 -10.44 2.05 -12.96
C PRO A 82 -10.50 2.55 -14.41
N GLU A 83 -9.73 3.58 -14.76
CA GLU A 83 -9.72 4.17 -16.10
C GLU A 83 -8.96 3.27 -17.10
N LEU A 84 -7.81 2.70 -16.69
CA LEU A 84 -7.06 1.75 -17.52
C LEU A 84 -7.57 0.31 -17.42
N LYS A 85 -8.43 0.01 -16.44
CA LYS A 85 -8.89 -1.33 -16.07
C LYS A 85 -7.72 -2.30 -15.89
N LYS A 86 -6.65 -1.85 -15.23
CA LYS A 86 -5.41 -2.62 -15.03
C LYS A 86 -4.88 -2.47 -13.62
N VAL A 87 -4.25 -3.55 -13.14
CA VAL A 87 -3.45 -3.52 -11.91
C VAL A 87 -2.07 -2.98 -12.23
N ILE A 88 -1.66 -1.94 -11.51
CA ILE A 88 -0.38 -1.26 -11.69
C ILE A 88 0.47 -1.48 -10.44
N ARG A 89 1.75 -1.77 -10.67
CA ARG A 89 2.78 -1.79 -9.65
C ARG A 89 3.32 -0.37 -9.43
N ALA A 90 3.13 0.19 -8.24
CA ALA A 90 3.55 1.54 -7.89
C ALA A 90 4.33 1.57 -6.57
N THR A 91 5.28 2.50 -6.45
CA THR A 91 6.06 2.74 -5.22
C THR A 91 5.69 4.06 -4.56
N ALA A 92 5.55 5.12 -5.35
CA ALA A 92 5.15 6.44 -4.90
C ALA A 92 3.62 6.57 -4.95
N VAL A 93 2.99 6.42 -3.77
CA VAL A 93 1.54 6.39 -3.61
C VAL A 93 1.16 7.25 -2.40
N ARG A 94 0.07 8.01 -2.52
CA ARG A 94 -0.60 8.68 -1.41
C ARG A 94 -1.95 8.01 -1.18
N PHE A 95 -2.24 7.64 0.06
CA PHE A 95 -3.49 7.01 0.46
C PHE A 95 -4.40 8.06 1.07
N ASN A 96 -5.68 8.03 0.72
CA ASN A 96 -6.71 8.75 1.46
C ASN A 96 -7.66 7.74 2.10
N GLU A 97 -7.43 7.46 3.39
CA GLU A 97 -8.20 6.47 4.16
C GLU A 97 -9.44 7.09 4.82
N GLU A 98 -9.56 8.42 4.83
CA GLU A 98 -10.68 9.14 5.45
C GLU A 98 -11.86 9.26 4.48
N ASP A 99 -11.59 9.22 3.18
CA ASP A 99 -12.60 9.19 2.13
C ASP A 99 -13.06 7.74 1.92
N GLU A 100 -13.98 7.25 2.75
CA GLU A 100 -14.87 6.19 2.28
C GLU A 100 -15.71 6.80 1.15
N ASP A 101 -15.34 6.49 -0.10
CA ASP A 101 -16.11 6.86 -1.29
C ASP A 101 -17.55 6.34 -1.13
N ASN A 102 -18.44 7.14 -0.52
CA ASN A 102 -19.89 6.97 -0.49
C ASN A 102 -20.48 7.24 -1.89
N GLU A 103 -19.92 6.64 -2.94
CA GLU A 103 -20.40 6.75 -4.32
C GLU A 103 -21.33 5.59 -4.71
N SER A 104 -22.14 5.11 -3.76
CA SER A 104 -23.18 4.09 -4.03
C SER A 104 -24.58 4.50 -3.58
N ALA A 105 -24.90 5.80 -3.62
CA ALA A 105 -26.21 6.28 -3.19
C ALA A 105 -26.79 7.47 -3.98
N GLU A 106 -26.53 7.64 -5.28
CA GLU A 106 -27.33 8.57 -6.12
C GLU A 106 -27.55 8.03 -7.55
N GLU A 107 -28.17 6.85 -7.66
CA GLU A 107 -29.02 6.52 -8.80
C GLU A 107 -30.31 5.87 -8.27
N LYS A 108 -31.33 6.71 -8.00
CA LYS A 108 -32.76 6.37 -8.06
C LYS A 108 -33.62 7.62 -7.97
#